data_AF-A0A259RFU3-F1
#
_entry.id   AF-A0A259RFU3-F1
#
_cell.length_a   1.000
_cell.length_b   1.000
_cell.length_c   1.000
_cell.angle_alpha   90.00
_cell.angle_beta   90.00
_cell.angle_gamma   90.00
#
_symmetry.space_group_name_H-M   'P 1'
#
loop_
_entity.id
_entity.type
_entity.pdbx_description
1 polymer ?
#
loop_
_entity_poly.entity_id
_entity_poly.type
_entity_poly.pdbx_seq_one_letter_code
_entity_poly.pdbx_strand_id
1 'polypeptide(L)'
;LARLVGIHGIVVLLLAGLITGAFFTALLSTAKYVADPYDKLPAITYWLMGTLSSVSAHSVWLTAPLMALATAALIGLGHALNVLSMGDEEATTLGVPVRATRAWVIALATLLGTLSVTLAGMIAWVGLLIPQIARLIWGADNRRVLPASALLGALYLLLLDDVARTAFTVELPLGVLTALVGLPLLAVVLRRAAVSWAD
;
A
#
# COMPACT_ATOMS: atom_id res chain seq x y z
N LEU A 1 -24.96 -5.51 -3.06
CA LEU A 1 -24.81 -4.04 -3.01
C LEU A 1 -24.75 -3.41 -4.40
N ALA A 2 -23.78 -3.73 -5.27
CA ALA A 2 -23.69 -3.12 -6.62
C ALA A 2 -24.94 -3.28 -7.49
N ARG A 3 -25.57 -4.46 -7.46
CA ARG A 3 -26.82 -4.72 -8.20
C ARG A 3 -28.07 -4.10 -7.56
N LEU A 4 -28.00 -3.62 -6.32
CA LEU A 4 -29.16 -3.13 -5.56
C LEU A 4 -29.32 -1.60 -5.61
N VAL A 5 -28.26 -0.85 -5.96
CA VAL A 5 -28.25 0.62 -5.78
C VAL A 5 -28.03 1.40 -7.09
N GLY A 6 -27.78 0.73 -8.23
CA GLY A 6 -27.61 1.42 -9.52
C GLY A 6 -26.42 2.37 -9.60
N ILE A 7 -25.48 2.29 -8.65
CA ILE A 7 -24.30 3.15 -8.57
C ILE A 7 -23.17 2.59 -9.45
N HIS A 8 -22.44 3.47 -10.14
CA HIS A 8 -21.19 3.15 -10.84
C HIS A 8 -20.27 2.24 -10.00
N GLY A 9 -19.74 1.18 -10.63
CA GLY A 9 -19.05 0.09 -9.92
C GLY A 9 -17.87 0.51 -9.04
N ILE A 10 -17.21 1.64 -9.34
CA ILE A 10 -16.10 2.17 -8.52
C ILE A 10 -16.55 2.67 -7.15
N VAL A 11 -17.65 3.42 -7.08
CA VAL A 11 -18.18 3.94 -5.80
C VAL A 11 -18.64 2.78 -4.92
N VAL A 12 -19.25 1.76 -5.51
CA VAL A 12 -19.65 0.56 -4.76
C VAL A 12 -18.44 -0.18 -4.19
N LEU A 13 -17.35 -0.28 -4.95
CA LEU A 13 -16.12 -0.91 -4.47
C LEU A 13 -15.51 -0.12 -3.29
N LEU A 14 -15.50 1.22 -3.38
CA LEU A 14 -15.03 2.09 -2.31
C LEU A 14 -15.90 1.95 -1.04
N LEU A 15 -17.23 1.97 -1.19
CA LEU A 15 -18.15 1.80 -0.07
C LEU A 15 -18.05 0.41 0.55
N ALA A 16 -17.91 -0.64 -0.26
CA ALA A 16 -17.70 -1.99 0.24
C ALA A 16 -16.41 -2.07 1.07
N GLY A 17 -15.31 -1.51 0.58
CA GLY A 17 -14.05 -1.43 1.32
C GLY A 17 -14.18 -0.65 2.64
N LEU A 18 -14.89 0.49 2.62
CA LEU A 18 -15.14 1.30 3.81
C LEU A 18 -15.95 0.53 4.87
N ILE A 19 -17.03 -0.14 4.45
CA ILE A 19 -17.89 -0.94 5.34
C ILE A 19 -17.11 -2.11 5.94
N THR A 20 -16.38 -2.86 5.11
CA THR A 20 -15.56 -3.99 5.58
C THR A 20 -14.45 -3.52 6.52
N GLY A 21 -13.78 -2.40 6.22
CA GLY A 21 -12.76 -1.82 7.08
C GLY A 21 -13.32 -1.38 8.44
N ALA A 22 -14.49 -0.72 8.45
CA ALA A 22 -15.17 -0.33 9.69
C ALA A 22 -15.57 -1.55 10.54
N PHE A 23 -16.07 -2.61 9.90
CA PHE A 23 -16.41 -3.86 10.58
C PHE A 23 -15.20 -4.50 11.27
N PHE A 24 -14.07 -4.66 10.58
CA PHE A 24 -12.85 -5.21 11.19
C PHE A 24 -12.25 -4.28 12.25
N THR A 25 -12.37 -2.97 12.10
CA THR A 25 -11.96 -2.00 13.13
C THR A 25 -12.78 -2.14 14.40
N ALA A 26 -14.09 -2.39 14.28
CA ALA A 26 -14.97 -2.67 15.41
C ALA A 26 -14.57 -3.99 16.10
N LEU A 27 -14.33 -5.06 15.34
CA LEU A 27 -13.86 -6.33 15.90
C LEU A 27 -12.51 -6.19 16.62
N LEU A 28 -11.56 -5.46 16.04
CA LEU A 28 -10.28 -5.16 16.66
C LEU A 28 -10.46 -4.36 17.96
N SER A 29 -11.39 -3.41 17.97
CA SER A 29 -11.71 -2.61 19.17
C SER A 29 -12.31 -3.48 20.28
N THR A 30 -13.20 -4.41 19.94
CA THR A 30 -13.74 -5.39 20.88
C THR A 30 -12.64 -6.30 21.42
N ALA A 31 -11.73 -6.78 20.57
CA ALA A 31 -10.59 -7.59 20.99
C ALA A 31 -9.67 -6.83 21.95
N LYS A 32 -9.41 -5.54 21.70
CA LYS A 32 -8.65 -4.66 22.59
C LYS A 32 -9.36 -4.44 23.93
N TYR A 33 -10.69 -4.31 23.92
CA TYR A 33 -11.48 -4.06 25.12
C TYR A 33 -11.43 -5.22 26.11
N VAL A 34 -11.41 -6.47 25.62
CA VAL A 34 -11.33 -7.67 26.45
C VAL A 34 -9.88 -8.14 26.72
N ALA A 35 -8.88 -7.47 26.14
CA ALA A 35 -7.48 -7.83 26.30
C ALA A 35 -6.94 -7.42 27.68
N ASP A 36 -6.00 -8.20 28.21
CA ASP A 36 -5.27 -7.84 29.42
C ASP A 36 -4.59 -6.45 29.25
N PRO A 37 -4.87 -5.46 30.13
CA PRO A 37 -4.36 -4.10 29.99
C PRO A 37 -2.85 -3.96 30.13
N TYR A 38 -2.16 -4.92 30.76
CA TYR A 38 -0.74 -4.83 31.11
C TYR A 38 0.17 -5.59 30.13
N ASP A 39 -0.34 -6.63 29.46
CA ASP A 39 0.43 -7.44 28.51
C ASP A 39 -0.15 -7.37 27.09
N LYS A 40 -1.39 -7.84 26.91
CA LYS A 40 -1.96 -8.05 25.56
C LYS A 40 -2.35 -6.75 24.85
N LEU A 41 -2.92 -5.78 25.57
CA LEU A 41 -3.32 -4.51 24.98
C LEU A 41 -2.11 -3.69 24.47
N PRO A 42 -1.01 -3.54 25.23
CA PRO A 42 0.23 -2.96 24.70
C PRO A 42 0.76 -3.70 23.48
N ALA A 43 0.82 -5.04 23.53
CA ALA A 43 1.31 -5.85 22.41
C ALA A 43 0.50 -5.62 21.10
N ILE A 44 -0.83 -5.61 21.20
CA ILE A 44 -1.71 -5.28 20.06
C ILE A 44 -1.40 -3.87 19.56
N THR A 45 -1.29 -2.90 20.47
CA THR A 45 -1.05 -1.50 20.11
C THR A 45 0.27 -1.32 19.38
N TYR A 46 1.35 -1.93 19.87
CA TYR A 46 2.66 -1.84 19.23
C TYR A 46 2.70 -2.56 17.87
N TRP A 47 2.06 -3.72 17.73
CA TRP A 47 1.98 -4.42 16.44
C TRP A 47 1.23 -3.58 15.38
N LEU A 48 0.17 -2.88 15.79
CA LEU A 48 -0.59 -1.98 14.91
C LEU A 48 0.21 -0.72 14.49
N MET A 49 1.29 -0.37 15.17
CA MET A 49 2.15 0.77 14.80
C MET A 49 3.21 0.41 13.75
N GLY A 50 3.36 -0.88 13.45
CA GLY A 50 4.31 -1.39 12.46
C GLY A 50 5.77 -1.31 12.92
N THR A 51 6.49 -2.41 12.77
CA THR A 51 7.92 -2.50 13.11
C THR A 51 8.61 -3.58 12.27
N LEU A 52 9.89 -3.37 11.97
CA LEU A 52 10.76 -4.39 11.39
C LEU A 52 11.63 -5.10 12.45
N SER A 53 11.55 -4.71 13.74
CA SER A 53 12.37 -5.29 14.80
C SER A 53 12.08 -6.77 15.08
N SER A 54 10.84 -7.22 14.86
CA SER A 54 10.43 -8.62 15.04
C SER A 54 10.58 -9.50 13.79
N VAL A 55 11.09 -8.97 12.68
CA VAL A 55 11.18 -9.71 11.41
C VAL A 55 12.42 -10.62 11.41
N SER A 56 12.19 -11.94 11.29
CA SER A 56 13.28 -12.92 11.21
C SER A 56 13.69 -13.20 9.76
N ALA A 57 14.96 -13.56 9.55
CA ALA A 57 15.44 -13.99 8.23
C ALA A 57 14.63 -15.19 7.68
N HIS A 58 14.21 -16.10 8.55
CA HIS A 58 13.39 -17.25 8.17
C HIS A 58 12.03 -16.81 7.59
N SER A 59 11.34 -15.88 8.27
CA SER A 59 10.07 -15.31 7.80
C SER A 59 10.23 -14.59 6.45
N VAL A 60 11.34 -13.88 6.25
CA VAL A 60 11.66 -13.23 4.96
C VAL A 60 11.88 -14.27 3.87
N TRP A 61 12.73 -15.27 4.08
CA TRP A 61 12.98 -16.31 3.07
C TRP A 61 11.73 -17.10 2.70
N LEU A 62 10.82 -17.33 3.65
CA LEU A 62 9.56 -18.02 3.40
C LEU A 62 8.61 -17.20 2.51
N THR A 63 8.56 -15.89 2.70
CA THR A 63 7.61 -14.98 2.02
C THR A 63 8.18 -14.36 0.74
N ALA A 64 9.49 -14.21 0.64
CA ALA A 64 10.17 -13.50 -0.44
C ALA A 64 9.87 -14.06 -1.85
N PRO A 65 9.86 -15.39 -2.10
CA PRO A 65 9.54 -15.92 -3.43
C PRO A 65 8.14 -15.54 -3.89
N LEU A 66 7.15 -15.64 -2.99
CA LEU A 66 5.77 -15.29 -3.30
C LEU A 66 5.60 -13.78 -3.51
N MET A 67 6.25 -12.98 -2.67
CA MET A 67 6.24 -11.52 -2.80
C MET A 67 6.90 -11.09 -4.12
N ALA A 68 8.06 -11.65 -4.47
CA ALA A 68 8.75 -11.38 -5.73
C ALA A 68 7.92 -11.78 -6.95
N LEU A 69 7.28 -12.96 -6.92
CA LEU A 69 6.40 -13.41 -8.00
C LEU A 69 5.20 -12.48 -8.18
N ALA A 70 4.54 -12.10 -7.08
CA ALA A 70 3.39 -11.20 -7.13
C ALA A 70 3.79 -9.79 -7.60
N THR A 71 4.94 -9.28 -7.17
CA THR A 71 5.49 -8.01 -7.67
C THR A 71 5.82 -8.08 -9.15
N ALA A 72 6.47 -9.14 -9.63
CA ALA A 72 6.79 -9.34 -11.03
C ALA A 72 5.53 -9.45 -11.90
N ALA A 73 4.52 -10.18 -11.44
CA ALA A 73 3.23 -10.29 -12.11
C ALA A 73 2.54 -8.91 -12.21
N LEU A 74 2.56 -8.12 -11.13
CA LEU A 74 1.97 -6.78 -11.14
C LEU A 74 2.72 -5.83 -12.08
N ILE A 75 4.06 -5.87 -12.11
CA ILE A 75 4.87 -5.11 -13.07
C ILE A 75 4.53 -5.50 -14.52
N GLY A 76 4.31 -6.80 -14.79
CA GLY A 76 3.88 -7.29 -16.09
C GLY A 76 2.54 -6.71 -16.57
N LEU A 77 1.66 -6.33 -15.64
CA LEU A 77 0.38 -5.67 -15.94
C LEU A 77 0.50 -4.17 -16.18
N GLY A 78 1.71 -3.58 -16.12
CA GLY A 78 1.92 -2.13 -16.26
C GLY A 78 1.38 -1.54 -17.57
N HIS A 79 1.51 -2.26 -18.70
CA HIS A 79 0.94 -1.80 -19.97
C HIS A 79 -0.59 -1.80 -19.94
N ALA A 80 -1.21 -2.88 -19.43
CA ALA A 80 -2.66 -2.97 -19.30
C ALA A 80 -3.22 -1.88 -18.38
N LEU A 81 -2.48 -1.49 -17.33
CA LEU A 81 -2.84 -0.38 -16.45
C LEU A 81 -2.78 0.99 -17.15
N ASN A 82 -1.82 1.21 -18.04
CA ASN A 82 -1.80 2.42 -18.88
C ASN A 82 -3.03 2.49 -19.78
N VAL A 83 -3.37 1.39 -20.45
CA VAL A 83 -4.53 1.30 -21.34
C VAL A 83 -5.83 1.51 -20.56
N LEU A 84 -5.96 0.89 -19.37
CA LEU A 84 -7.10 1.11 -18.46
C LEU A 84 -7.25 2.57 -18.02
N SER A 85 -6.17 3.35 -18.00
CA SER A 85 -6.21 4.76 -17.61
C SER A 85 -6.84 5.65 -18.69
N MET A 86 -6.99 5.15 -19.93
CA MET A 86 -7.66 5.85 -21.04
C MET A 86 -9.19 5.73 -21.00
N GLY A 87 -9.72 4.79 -20.21
CA GLY A 87 -11.15 4.52 -20.08
C GLY A 87 -11.51 3.07 -20.41
N ASP A 88 -12.64 2.59 -19.85
CA ASP A 88 -13.05 1.19 -19.98
C ASP A 88 -13.43 0.84 -21.44
N GLU A 89 -14.02 1.77 -22.20
CA GLU A 89 -14.37 1.57 -23.62
C GLU A 89 -13.11 1.47 -24.50
N GLU A 90 -12.19 2.42 -24.39
CA GLU A 90 -10.94 2.44 -25.15
C GLU A 90 -10.09 1.20 -24.85
N ALA A 91 -10.00 0.82 -23.57
CA ALA A 91 -9.28 -0.38 -23.16
C ALA A 91 -9.87 -1.67 -23.75
N THR A 92 -11.21 -1.74 -23.85
CA THR A 92 -11.89 -2.89 -24.46
C THR A 92 -11.61 -2.95 -25.96
N THR A 93 -11.63 -1.81 -26.65
CA THR A 93 -11.30 -1.70 -28.09
C THR A 93 -9.86 -2.11 -28.38
N LEU A 94 -8.92 -1.78 -27.48
CA LEU A 94 -7.52 -2.20 -27.55
C LEU A 94 -7.28 -3.65 -27.11
N GLY A 95 -8.35 -4.42 -26.85
CA GLY A 95 -8.28 -5.86 -26.54
C GLY A 95 -7.90 -6.18 -25.09
N VAL A 96 -7.88 -5.21 -24.19
CA VAL A 96 -7.61 -5.46 -22.77
C VAL A 96 -8.89 -5.97 -22.09
N PRO A 97 -8.87 -7.15 -21.44
CA PRO A 97 -10.04 -7.67 -20.73
C PRO A 97 -10.24 -6.92 -19.40
N VAL A 98 -10.87 -5.74 -19.46
CA VAL A 98 -10.99 -4.77 -18.36
C VAL A 98 -11.33 -5.40 -17.01
N ARG A 99 -12.38 -6.24 -16.97
CA ARG A 99 -12.85 -6.89 -15.73
C ARG A 99 -11.82 -7.86 -15.16
N ALA A 100 -11.19 -8.68 -16.01
CA ALA A 100 -10.20 -9.66 -15.59
C ALA A 100 -8.92 -8.98 -15.11
N THR A 101 -8.42 -7.99 -15.87
CA THR A 101 -7.24 -7.21 -15.50
C THR A 101 -7.44 -6.52 -14.14
N ARG A 102 -8.59 -5.87 -13.92
CA ARG A 102 -8.89 -5.22 -12.64
C ARG A 102 -8.93 -6.23 -11.48
N ALA A 103 -9.53 -7.40 -11.70
CA ALA A 103 -9.57 -8.46 -10.69
C ALA A 103 -8.17 -8.98 -10.33
N TRP A 104 -7.31 -9.21 -11.33
CA TRP A 104 -5.91 -9.63 -11.10
C TRP A 104 -5.10 -8.58 -10.35
N VAL A 105 -5.21 -7.30 -10.73
CA VAL A 105 -4.53 -6.20 -10.04
C VAL A 105 -4.96 -6.12 -8.59
N ILE A 106 -6.27 -6.20 -8.30
CA ILE A 106 -6.80 -6.19 -6.93
C ILE A 106 -6.28 -7.40 -6.15
N ALA A 107 -6.31 -8.60 -6.73
CA ALA A 107 -5.83 -9.81 -6.07
C ALA A 107 -4.33 -9.74 -5.73
N LEU A 108 -3.49 -9.32 -6.68
CA LEU A 108 -2.04 -9.18 -6.49
C LEU A 108 -1.70 -8.08 -5.47
N ALA A 109 -2.35 -6.91 -5.57
CA ALA A 109 -2.15 -5.83 -4.61
C ALA A 109 -2.59 -6.24 -3.19
N THR A 110 -3.70 -6.96 -3.08
CA THR A 110 -4.20 -7.49 -1.79
C THR A 110 -3.23 -8.52 -1.22
N LEU A 111 -2.70 -9.42 -2.05
CA LEU A 111 -1.70 -10.41 -1.63
C LEU A 111 -0.43 -9.73 -1.12
N LEU A 112 0.12 -8.78 -1.88
CA LEU A 112 1.33 -8.02 -1.49
C LEU A 112 1.11 -7.24 -0.20
N GLY A 113 -0.04 -6.56 -0.06
CA GLY A 113 -0.40 -5.83 1.16
C GLY A 113 -0.54 -6.77 2.36
N THR A 114 -1.19 -7.92 2.18
CA THR A 114 -1.38 -8.92 3.25
C THR A 114 -0.05 -9.51 3.72
N LEU A 115 0.85 -9.86 2.80
CA LEU A 115 2.19 -10.36 3.14
C LEU A 115 3.00 -9.29 3.90
N SER A 116 2.96 -8.05 3.43
CA SER A 116 3.65 -6.92 4.07
C SER A 116 3.15 -6.68 5.50
N VAL A 117 1.84 -6.63 5.70
CA VAL A 117 1.22 -6.41 7.03
C VAL A 117 1.47 -7.58 7.98
N THR A 118 1.46 -8.81 7.47
CA THR A 118 1.74 -10.01 8.27
C THR A 118 3.17 -10.01 8.83
N LEU A 119 4.14 -9.50 8.06
CA LEU A 119 5.54 -9.45 8.47
C LEU A 119 5.85 -8.25 9.38
N ALA A 120 5.41 -7.06 8.96
CA ALA A 120 5.90 -5.80 9.51
C ALA A 120 4.84 -5.01 10.29
N GLY A 121 3.61 -5.54 10.42
CA GLY A 121 2.48 -4.81 10.98
C GLY A 121 1.98 -3.72 10.03
N MET A 122 1.18 -2.77 10.55
CA MET A 122 0.58 -1.72 9.72
C MET A 122 1.55 -0.55 9.51
N ILE A 123 2.12 -0.45 8.30
CA ILE A 123 2.94 0.69 7.89
C ILE A 123 2.17 1.50 6.84
N ALA A 124 1.74 2.71 7.23
CA ALA A 124 0.96 3.61 6.37
C ALA A 124 1.86 4.56 5.56
N TRP A 125 1.22 5.33 4.66
CA TRP A 125 1.79 6.44 3.87
C TRP A 125 2.76 6.09 2.74
N VAL A 126 3.50 4.98 2.84
CA VAL A 126 4.46 4.56 1.79
C VAL A 126 3.76 4.39 0.44
N GLY A 127 2.66 3.65 0.41
CA GLY A 127 1.90 3.39 -0.82
C GLY A 127 1.23 4.63 -1.43
N LEU A 128 1.09 5.71 -0.65
CA LEU A 128 0.53 6.97 -1.15
C LEU A 128 1.63 7.93 -1.62
N LEU A 129 2.76 8.00 -0.91
CA LEU A 129 3.88 8.90 -1.22
C LEU A 129 4.71 8.40 -2.41
N ILE A 130 5.16 7.16 -2.34
CA ILE A 130 6.22 6.65 -3.21
C ILE A 130 5.80 6.63 -4.69
N PRO A 131 4.58 6.18 -5.07
CA PRO A 131 4.17 6.22 -6.47
C PRO A 131 4.05 7.64 -7.04
N GLN A 132 3.80 8.65 -6.20
CA GLN A 132 3.75 10.05 -6.64
C GLN A 132 5.16 10.59 -6.91
N ILE A 133 6.13 10.24 -6.05
CA ILE A 133 7.55 10.54 -6.30
C ILE A 133 8.00 9.84 -7.60
N ALA A 134 7.66 8.56 -7.76
CA ALA A 134 7.99 7.82 -8.97
C ALA A 134 7.38 8.47 -10.23
N ARG A 135 6.12 8.91 -10.17
CA ARG A 135 5.48 9.64 -11.28
C ARG A 135 6.14 10.97 -11.59
N LEU A 136 6.60 11.71 -10.58
CA LEU A 136 7.30 12.98 -10.79
C LEU A 136 8.65 12.79 -11.50
N ILE A 137 9.34 11.67 -11.26
CA ILE A 137 10.67 11.39 -11.82
C ILE A 137 10.58 10.69 -13.19
N TRP A 138 9.69 9.71 -13.36
CA TRP A 138 9.62 8.86 -14.55
C TRP A 138 8.39 9.09 -15.44
N GLY A 139 7.50 10.01 -15.06
CA GLY A 139 6.24 10.28 -15.76
C GLY A 139 5.11 9.30 -15.40
N ALA A 140 4.02 9.36 -16.16
CA ALA A 140 2.78 8.60 -15.87
C ALA A 140 2.78 7.14 -16.37
N ASP A 141 3.85 6.67 -17.03
CA ASP A 141 3.92 5.31 -17.58
C ASP A 141 4.05 4.26 -16.46
N ASN A 142 2.99 3.49 -16.21
CA ASN A 142 2.94 2.45 -15.19
C ASN A 142 3.98 1.34 -15.38
N ARG A 143 4.49 1.13 -16.60
CA ARG A 143 5.59 0.17 -16.85
C ARG A 143 6.89 0.59 -16.14
N ARG A 144 7.07 1.89 -15.93
CA ARG A 144 8.22 2.47 -15.20
C ARG A 144 7.88 2.77 -13.76
N VAL A 145 6.67 3.29 -13.50
CA VAL A 145 6.24 3.67 -12.15
C VAL A 145 6.14 2.47 -11.23
N LEU A 146 5.66 1.30 -11.68
CA LEU A 146 5.55 0.11 -10.82
C LEU A 146 6.91 -0.39 -10.30
N PRO A 147 7.92 -0.70 -11.15
CA PRO A 147 9.22 -1.12 -10.66
C PRO A 147 9.94 -0.01 -9.88
N ALA A 148 9.83 1.26 -10.32
CA ALA A 148 10.41 2.37 -9.58
C ALA A 148 9.79 2.53 -8.19
N SER A 149 8.48 2.36 -8.06
CA SER A 149 7.79 2.44 -6.76
C SER A 149 8.19 1.32 -5.82
N ALA A 150 8.37 0.10 -6.33
CA ALA A 150 8.84 -1.02 -5.53
C ALA A 150 10.25 -0.76 -4.96
N LEU A 151 11.17 -0.29 -5.81
CA LEU A 151 12.56 0.00 -5.40
C LEU A 151 12.65 1.22 -4.48
N LEU A 152 12.01 2.34 -4.84
CA LEU A 152 11.99 3.54 -4.00
C LEU A 152 11.32 3.29 -2.66
N GLY A 153 10.26 2.48 -2.63
CA GLY A 153 9.58 2.11 -1.39
C GLY A 153 10.47 1.28 -0.48
N ALA A 154 11.19 0.30 -1.04
CA ALA A 154 12.16 -0.49 -0.29
C ALA A 154 13.30 0.39 0.27
N LEU A 155 13.85 1.28 -0.55
CA LEU A 155 14.90 2.21 -0.13
C LEU A 155 14.40 3.17 0.96
N TYR A 156 13.21 3.75 0.78
CA TYR A 156 12.59 4.65 1.77
C TYR A 156 12.40 3.97 3.12
N LEU A 157 11.89 2.74 3.11
CA LEU A 157 11.68 1.98 4.35
C LEU A 157 12.99 1.61 5.05
N LEU A 158 14.01 1.17 4.30
CA LEU A 158 15.33 0.87 4.88
C LEU A 158 15.97 2.10 5.49
N LEU A 159 15.95 3.24 4.80
CA LEU A 159 16.50 4.49 5.32
C LEU A 159 15.79 4.95 6.59
N LEU A 160 14.46 4.84 6.65
CA LEU A 160 13.73 5.19 7.85
C LEU A 160 13.94 4.20 8.99
N ASP A 161 14.06 2.90 8.72
CA ASP A 161 14.37 1.89 9.74
C ASP A 161 15.78 2.11 10.32
N ASP A 162 16.77 2.41 9.48
CA ASP A 162 18.13 2.75 9.91
C ASP A 162 18.13 4.00 10.80
N VAL A 163 17.40 5.05 10.40
CA VAL A 163 17.23 6.27 11.23
C VAL A 163 16.51 5.94 12.54
N ALA A 164 15.45 5.13 12.51
CA ALA A 164 14.71 4.74 13.71
C ALA A 164 15.61 4.02 14.73
N ARG A 165 16.51 3.15 14.25
CA ARG A 165 17.42 2.36 15.11
C ARG A 165 18.64 3.14 15.60
N THR A 166 19.12 4.11 14.82
CA THR A 166 20.39 4.81 15.11
C THR A 166 20.20 6.16 15.78
N ALA A 167 19.11 6.88 15.47
CA ALA A 167 18.88 8.23 15.97
C ALA A 167 18.11 8.29 17.30
N PHE A 168 17.47 7.20 17.71
CA PHE A 168 16.64 7.14 18.91
C PHE A 168 17.13 6.05 19.88
N THR A 169 17.09 6.34 21.18
CA THR A 169 17.40 5.37 22.24
C THR A 169 16.23 4.44 22.56
N VAL A 170 15.03 4.78 22.07
CA VAL A 170 13.80 4.00 22.18
C VAL A 170 13.44 3.51 20.79
N GLU A 171 13.00 2.26 20.66
CA GLU A 171 12.51 1.73 19.38
C GLU A 171 11.26 2.50 18.94
N LEU A 172 11.46 3.51 18.08
CA LEU A 172 10.36 4.26 17.51
C LEU A 172 9.66 3.38 16.46
N PRO A 173 8.35 3.13 16.58
CA PRO A 173 7.64 2.30 15.60
C PRO A 173 7.73 2.93 14.20
N LEU A 174 8.10 2.10 13.23
CA LEU A 174 8.40 2.55 11.87
C LEU A 174 7.19 3.21 11.21
N GLY A 175 5.96 2.75 11.50
CA GLY A 175 4.74 3.36 10.99
C GLY A 175 4.50 4.80 11.48
N VAL A 176 5.02 5.17 12.65
CA VAL A 176 4.99 6.57 13.13
C VAL A 176 5.98 7.40 12.34
N LEU A 177 7.21 6.91 12.19
CA LEU A 177 8.26 7.65 11.48
C LEU A 177 7.90 7.84 10.00
N THR A 178 7.36 6.81 9.33
CA THR A 178 6.91 6.92 7.94
C THR A 178 5.76 7.90 7.79
N ALA A 179 4.89 8.07 8.79
CA ALA A 179 3.84 9.08 8.80
C ALA A 179 4.42 10.49 8.98
N LEU A 180 5.28 10.69 9.97
CA LEU A 180 5.90 11.99 10.28
C LEU A 180 6.71 12.53 9.11
N VAL A 181 7.44 11.68 8.41
CA VAL A 181 8.23 12.06 7.23
C VAL A 181 7.36 12.08 5.98
N GLY A 182 6.48 11.08 5.82
CA GLY A 182 5.76 10.87 4.57
C GLY A 182 4.67 11.90 4.31
N LEU A 183 3.98 12.37 5.34
CA LEU A 183 2.92 13.39 5.23
C LEU A 183 3.44 14.73 4.69
N PRO A 184 4.47 15.36 5.29
CA PRO A 184 5.06 16.59 4.76
C PRO A 184 5.58 16.42 3.32
N LEU A 185 6.28 15.32 3.05
CA LEU A 185 6.80 15.05 1.70
C LEU A 185 5.66 14.90 0.68
N LEU A 186 4.60 14.19 1.04
CA LEU A 186 3.44 14.03 0.17
C LEU A 186 2.80 15.38 -0.15
N ALA A 187 2.65 16.26 0.86
CA ALA A 187 2.11 17.60 0.64
C ALA A 187 2.99 18.42 -0.33
N VAL A 188 4.31 18.32 -0.23
CA VAL A 188 5.25 18.99 -1.17
C VAL A 188 5.15 18.40 -2.58
N VAL A 189 5.12 17.07 -2.70
CA VAL A 189 5.01 16.38 -3.99
C VAL A 189 3.70 16.72 -4.69
N LEU A 190 2.57 16.71 -3.97
CA LEU A 190 1.26 17.07 -4.53
C LEU A 190 1.23 18.52 -5.02
N ARG A 191 1.84 19.46 -4.29
CA ARG A 191 1.96 20.85 -4.74
C ARG A 191 2.72 20.96 -6.05
N ARG A 192 3.83 20.22 -6.21
CA ARG A 192 4.62 20.23 -7.45
C ARG A 192 3.91 19.54 -8.61
N ALA A 193 3.21 18.44 -8.35
CA ALA A 193 2.44 17.73 -9.36
C ALA A 193 1.28 18.57 -9.90
N ALA A 194 0.57 19.29 -9.02
CA ALA A 194 -0.52 20.18 -9.43
C ALA A 194 -0.07 21.32 -10.35
N VAL A 195 1.14 21.86 -10.13
CA VAL A 195 1.73 22.88 -11.00
C VAL A 195 2.13 22.28 -12.35
N SER A 196 2.78 21.10 -12.34
CA SER A 196 3.24 20.43 -13.57
C SER A 196 2.13 19.92 -14.50
N TRP A 197 0.88 19.80 -14.04
CA TRP A 197 -0.25 19.34 -14.86
C TRP A 197 -1.11 20.50 -15.39
N ALA A 198 -0.82 21.73 -14.95
CA ALA A 198 -1.46 22.95 -15.44
C ALA A 198 -0.72 23.57 -16.63
N ASP A 199 0.52 23.13 -16.88
CA ASP A 199 1.38 23.47 -18.02
C ASP A 199 1.35 22.37 -19.08
#